data_AF-A0A453I7P4-F1
#
_entry.id   AF-A0A453I7P4-F1
#
_cell.length_a   1.000
_cell.length_b   1.000
_cell.length_c   1.000
_cell.angle_alpha   90.00
_cell.angle_beta   90.00
_cell.angle_gamma   90.00
#
_symmetry.space_group_name_H-M   'P 1'
#
loop_
_entity.id
_entity.type
_entity.pdbx_description
1 polymer ?
#
loop_
_entity_poly.entity_id
_entity_poly.type
_entity_poly.pdbx_seq_one_letter_code
_entity_poly.pdbx_strand_id
1 'polypeptide(L)'
;MANFAARLSDIGKSFSEVKILGKFAGAVGNYNADVVAYPEIDWPKMTEEFVRSLGLEFNPYVTQIEPHDYISKLFNLFVQFNIVLTDFDKDMWTYISAGYFKQIAKAGEVGSSTMPHKINPINFENSEGNLSVSNGLLCTLSMKLPISRLQRDLTDSTVLRNLGVGLGHSLLAYKATMQGIKKLEVNKVRLDEDLEQTWEVLAEPIQTVMRRYGIPEPYEKLKEMTRGQAVTKDSIRKFIEGLDLPEDAQSSLLKLTPHSYTGEAENLAANIWNVVDLKSGFKIK
;
A
#
# COMPACT_ATOMS: atom_id res chain seq x y z
N MET A 1 8.57 -4.91 3.99
CA MET A 1 7.43 -5.86 3.84
C MET A 1 6.30 -5.57 4.82
N ALA A 2 6.51 -5.71 6.14
CA ALA A 2 5.45 -5.51 7.15
C ALA A 2 4.75 -4.13 7.06
N ASN A 3 5.52 -3.06 6.79
CA ASN A 3 4.98 -1.70 6.60
C ASN A 3 3.91 -1.62 5.49
N PHE A 4 4.12 -2.31 4.36
CA PHE A 4 3.14 -2.37 3.27
C PHE A 4 1.92 -3.20 3.66
N ALA A 5 2.12 -4.33 4.34
CA ALA A 5 1.02 -5.16 4.84
C ALA A 5 0.11 -4.38 5.79
N ALA A 6 0.68 -3.58 6.71
CA ALA A 6 -0.07 -2.70 7.61
C ALA A 6 -0.91 -1.67 6.83
N ARG A 7 -0.29 -0.94 5.89
CA ARG A 7 -0.98 0.07 5.05
C ARG A 7 -2.12 -0.54 4.23
N LEU A 8 -1.86 -1.67 3.56
CA LEU A 8 -2.87 -2.35 2.75
C LEU A 8 -4.01 -2.89 3.62
N SER A 9 -3.70 -3.40 4.81
CA SER A 9 -4.74 -3.89 5.73
C SER A 9 -5.62 -2.78 6.28
N ASP A 10 -5.05 -1.60 6.55
CA ASP A 10 -5.80 -0.45 7.04
C ASP A 10 -6.81 0.03 6.01
N ILE A 11 -6.35 0.25 4.76
CA ILE A 11 -7.23 0.58 3.63
C ILE A 11 -8.26 -0.55 3.39
N GLY A 12 -7.82 -1.80 3.52
CA GLY A 12 -8.66 -2.99 3.44
C GLY A 12 -9.88 -2.92 4.35
N LYS A 13 -9.70 -2.53 5.62
CA LYS A 13 -10.80 -2.43 6.59
C LYS A 13 -11.88 -1.44 6.13
N SER A 14 -11.47 -0.33 5.53
CA SER A 14 -12.37 0.71 5.02
C SER A 14 -13.32 0.22 3.91
N PHE A 15 -12.98 -0.85 3.17
CA PHE A 15 -13.92 -1.43 2.21
C PHE A 15 -15.18 -1.96 2.88
N SER A 16 -15.07 -2.54 4.07
CA SER A 16 -16.22 -3.06 4.82
C SER A 16 -17.16 -1.96 5.34
N GLU A 17 -16.71 -0.70 5.32
CA GLU A 17 -17.50 0.48 5.71
C GLU A 17 -18.23 1.13 4.53
N VAL A 18 -18.03 0.62 3.31
CA VAL A 18 -18.76 1.09 2.13
C VAL A 18 -20.09 0.35 2.06
N LYS A 19 -21.19 1.10 2.21
CA LYS A 19 -22.53 0.60 2.01
C LYS A 19 -22.86 0.63 0.52
N ILE A 20 -23.23 -0.51 -0.06
CA ILE A 20 -23.71 -0.57 -1.44
C ILE A 20 -25.18 -0.15 -1.44
N LEU A 21 -25.47 1.01 -2.00
CA LEU A 21 -26.78 1.62 -1.94
C LEU A 21 -27.66 1.19 -3.14
N GLY A 22 -28.93 0.97 -2.86
CA GLY A 22 -29.99 0.76 -3.85
C GLY A 22 -31.14 1.74 -3.63
N LYS A 23 -31.91 1.99 -4.69
CA LYS A 23 -33.10 2.85 -4.64
C LYS A 23 -34.23 2.27 -5.47
N PHE A 24 -35.46 2.61 -5.12
CA PHE A 24 -36.64 2.32 -5.94
C PHE A 24 -37.75 3.32 -5.63
N ALA A 25 -37.80 4.45 -6.33
CA ALA A 25 -38.66 5.59 -5.97
C ALA A 25 -39.35 6.27 -7.18
N GLY A 26 -39.56 5.50 -8.25
CA GLY A 26 -40.23 5.98 -9.46
C GLY A 26 -39.42 7.00 -10.28
N ALA A 27 -40.14 7.83 -11.05
CA ALA A 27 -39.57 8.66 -12.11
C ALA A 27 -38.63 9.76 -11.62
N VAL A 28 -38.88 10.36 -10.46
CA VAL A 28 -38.09 11.49 -9.92
C VAL A 28 -37.85 11.40 -8.42
N GLY A 29 -38.05 10.22 -7.82
CA GLY A 29 -37.77 9.98 -6.40
C GLY A 29 -38.95 10.13 -5.44
N ASN A 30 -40.17 10.37 -5.94
CA ASN A 30 -41.33 10.71 -5.12
C ASN A 30 -42.53 9.77 -5.26
N TYR A 31 -42.35 8.57 -5.84
CA TYR A 31 -43.41 7.55 -5.93
C TYR A 31 -44.71 8.02 -6.63
N ASN A 32 -44.61 9.03 -7.52
CA ASN A 32 -45.79 9.75 -8.03
C ASN A 32 -46.81 8.84 -8.72
N ALA A 33 -46.34 7.92 -9.57
CA ALA A 33 -47.22 6.99 -10.28
C ALA A 33 -47.81 5.94 -9.32
N ASP A 34 -47.00 5.49 -8.38
CA ASP A 34 -47.34 4.44 -7.43
C ASP A 34 -48.45 4.91 -6.47
N VAL A 35 -48.32 6.13 -5.95
CA VAL A 35 -49.33 6.77 -5.08
C VAL A 35 -50.64 7.06 -5.81
N VAL A 36 -50.62 7.38 -7.10
CA VAL A 36 -51.84 7.58 -7.89
C VAL A 36 -52.57 6.25 -8.09
N ALA A 37 -51.83 5.17 -8.36
CA ALA A 37 -52.43 3.86 -8.61
C ALA A 37 -52.92 3.18 -7.32
N TYR A 38 -52.17 3.32 -6.22
CA TYR A 38 -52.46 2.70 -4.93
C TYR A 38 -52.12 3.68 -3.78
N PRO A 39 -53.01 4.64 -3.48
CA PRO A 39 -52.77 5.66 -2.45
C PRO A 39 -52.73 5.12 -1.02
N GLU A 40 -53.28 3.93 -0.78
CA GLU A 40 -53.33 3.26 0.51
C GLU A 40 -52.02 2.54 0.90
N ILE A 41 -51.08 2.37 -0.04
CA ILE A 41 -49.82 1.68 0.20
C ILE A 41 -48.76 2.67 0.71
N ASP A 42 -48.06 2.30 1.78
CA ASP A 42 -46.85 2.99 2.24
C ASP A 42 -45.66 2.62 1.32
N TRP A 43 -45.56 3.33 0.19
CA TRP A 43 -44.54 3.11 -0.83
C TRP A 43 -43.10 3.27 -0.33
N PRO A 44 -42.75 4.30 0.47
CA PRO A 44 -41.42 4.38 1.08
C PRO A 44 -41.05 3.12 1.87
N LYS A 45 -41.97 2.62 2.72
CA LYS A 45 -41.70 1.40 3.49
C LYS A 45 -41.59 0.15 2.62
N MET A 46 -42.52 -0.02 1.67
CA MET A 46 -42.53 -1.19 0.77
C MET A 46 -41.27 -1.26 -0.10
N THR A 47 -40.79 -0.10 -0.58
CA THR A 47 -39.58 -0.03 -1.41
C THR A 47 -38.30 -0.17 -0.61
N GLU A 48 -38.26 0.28 0.64
CA GLU A 48 -37.18 -0.03 1.58
C GLU A 48 -37.07 -1.55 1.79
N GLU A 49 -38.18 -2.21 2.12
CA GLU A 49 -38.22 -3.67 2.30
C GLU A 49 -37.76 -4.40 1.03
N PHE A 50 -38.21 -3.96 -0.14
CA PHE A 50 -37.78 -4.52 -1.43
C PHE A 50 -36.27 -4.36 -1.66
N VAL A 51 -35.72 -3.16 -1.51
CA VAL A 51 -34.28 -2.93 -1.73
C VAL A 51 -33.43 -3.73 -0.75
N ARG A 52 -33.82 -3.78 0.53
CA ARG A 52 -33.13 -4.57 1.55
C ARG A 52 -33.21 -6.07 1.28
N SER A 53 -34.30 -6.56 0.70
CA SER A 53 -34.43 -7.97 0.31
C SER A 53 -33.41 -8.40 -0.75
N LEU A 54 -32.85 -7.44 -1.52
CA LEU A 54 -31.77 -7.69 -2.49
C LEU A 54 -30.36 -7.67 -1.86
N GLY A 55 -30.25 -7.48 -0.54
CA GLY A 55 -28.97 -7.35 0.16
C GLY A 55 -28.31 -5.98 -0.02
N LEU A 56 -29.08 -4.95 -0.38
CA LEU A 56 -28.59 -3.58 -0.53
C LEU A 56 -29.03 -2.72 0.64
N GLU A 57 -28.26 -1.67 0.91
CA GLU A 57 -28.67 -0.61 1.82
C GLU A 57 -29.61 0.37 1.09
N PHE A 58 -30.72 0.74 1.72
CA PHE A 58 -31.72 1.59 1.07
C PHE A 58 -31.31 3.06 1.08
N ASN A 59 -31.37 3.71 -0.09
CA ASN A 59 -31.21 5.15 -0.22
C ASN A 59 -32.59 5.83 -0.41
N PRO A 60 -33.14 6.49 0.64
CA PRO A 60 -34.47 7.08 0.60
C PRO A 60 -34.54 8.42 -0.16
N TYR A 61 -33.40 9.09 -0.41
CA TYR A 61 -33.36 10.41 -1.04
C TYR A 61 -32.59 10.36 -2.34
N VAL A 62 -33.34 10.29 -3.44
CA VAL A 62 -32.79 10.16 -4.78
C VAL A 62 -33.59 11.00 -5.75
N THR A 63 -32.97 11.34 -6.88
CA THR A 63 -33.70 11.83 -8.04
C THR A 63 -34.14 10.63 -8.88
N GLN A 64 -34.04 10.72 -10.20
CA GLN A 64 -34.31 9.59 -11.06
C GLN A 64 -33.22 8.51 -11.02
N ILE A 65 -32.02 8.86 -10.55
CA ILE A 65 -30.86 7.96 -10.42
C ILE A 65 -30.46 7.82 -8.94
N GLU A 66 -29.77 6.73 -8.60
CA GLU A 66 -28.96 6.72 -7.37
C GLU A 66 -27.78 7.70 -7.59
N PRO A 67 -27.40 8.53 -6.59
CA PRO A 67 -26.42 9.60 -6.79
C PRO A 67 -24.98 9.12 -7.02
N HIS A 68 -24.70 7.82 -6.97
CA HIS A 68 -23.39 7.21 -7.23
C HIS A 68 -22.29 7.57 -6.23
N ASP A 69 -22.62 8.22 -5.10
CA ASP A 69 -21.66 8.63 -4.07
C ASP A 69 -20.93 7.43 -3.46
N TYR A 70 -21.65 6.31 -3.24
CA TYR A 70 -21.01 5.10 -2.71
C TYR A 70 -20.04 4.48 -3.72
N ILE A 71 -20.30 4.61 -5.03
CA ILE A 71 -19.40 4.14 -6.10
C ILE A 71 -18.12 4.98 -6.08
N SER A 72 -18.25 6.30 -5.95
CA SER A 72 -17.10 7.21 -5.81
C SER A 72 -16.26 6.87 -4.57
N LYS A 73 -16.91 6.66 -3.41
CA LYS A 73 -16.24 6.21 -2.18
C LYS A 73 -15.48 4.90 -2.39
N LEU A 74 -16.14 3.90 -3.00
CA LEU A 74 -15.55 2.59 -3.27
C LEU A 74 -14.31 2.68 -4.17
N PHE A 75 -14.41 3.41 -5.28
CA PHE A 75 -13.32 3.54 -6.24
C PHE A 75 -12.14 4.34 -5.70
N ASN A 76 -12.39 5.33 -4.86
CA ASN A 76 -11.31 6.04 -4.16
C ASN A 76 -10.53 5.12 -3.20
N LEU A 77 -11.19 4.14 -2.57
CA LEU A 77 -10.49 3.13 -1.76
C LEU A 77 -9.62 2.21 -2.62
N PHE A 78 -10.11 1.76 -3.78
CA PHE A 78 -9.29 1.01 -4.74
C PHE A 78 -8.07 1.81 -5.20
N VAL A 79 -8.24 3.11 -5.49
CA VAL A 79 -7.13 3.99 -5.87
C VAL A 79 -6.09 4.09 -4.75
N GLN A 80 -6.51 4.28 -3.50
CA GLN A 80 -5.60 4.32 -2.36
C GLN A 80 -4.84 2.99 -2.19
N PHE A 81 -5.55 1.86 -2.30
CA PHE A 81 -4.93 0.54 -2.23
C PHE A 81 -3.90 0.35 -3.34
N ASN A 82 -4.25 0.72 -4.58
CA ASN A 82 -3.38 0.66 -5.74
C ASN A 82 -2.13 1.54 -5.58
N ILE A 83 -2.24 2.73 -4.97
CA ILE A 83 -1.08 3.60 -4.71
C ILE A 83 -0.07 2.92 -3.78
N VAL A 84 -0.55 2.29 -2.69
CA VAL A 84 0.33 1.54 -1.79
C VAL A 84 0.99 0.35 -2.51
N LEU A 85 0.26 -0.31 -3.40
CA LEU A 85 0.80 -1.44 -4.16
C LEU A 85 1.80 -0.99 -5.25
N THR A 86 1.59 0.16 -5.88
CA THR A 86 2.55 0.76 -6.82
C THR A 86 3.87 1.11 -6.12
N ASP A 87 3.79 1.68 -4.93
CA ASP A 87 4.94 1.96 -4.08
C ASP A 87 5.70 0.67 -3.73
N PHE A 88 4.96 -0.40 -3.38
CA PHE A 88 5.53 -1.72 -3.16
C PHE A 88 6.23 -2.30 -4.40
N ASP A 89 5.59 -2.24 -5.57
CA ASP A 89 6.14 -2.76 -6.83
C ASP A 89 7.46 -2.05 -7.19
N LYS A 90 7.55 -0.73 -6.96
CA LYS A 90 8.76 0.08 -7.18
C LYS A 90 9.89 -0.23 -6.21
N ASP A 91 9.58 -0.38 -4.92
CA ASP A 91 10.56 -0.80 -3.92
C ASP A 91 11.11 -2.19 -4.25
N MET A 92 10.22 -3.13 -4.63
CA MET A 92 10.62 -4.47 -5.03
C MET A 92 11.50 -4.47 -6.28
N TRP A 93 11.16 -3.67 -7.29
CA TRP A 93 12.00 -3.47 -8.46
C TRP A 93 13.40 -2.97 -8.05
N THR A 94 13.46 -2.00 -7.14
CA THR A 94 14.72 -1.40 -6.67
C THR A 94 15.56 -2.41 -5.90
N TYR A 95 14.95 -3.20 -5.01
CA TYR A 95 15.67 -4.26 -4.28
C TYR A 95 16.18 -5.37 -5.20
N ILE A 96 15.44 -5.72 -6.26
CA ILE A 96 15.91 -6.65 -7.29
C ILE A 96 17.07 -6.05 -8.08
N SER A 97 16.98 -4.76 -8.44
CA SER A 97 18.04 -4.04 -9.15
C SER A 97 19.33 -3.96 -8.33
N ALA A 98 19.24 -3.75 -7.01
CA ALA A 98 20.36 -3.78 -6.08
C ALA A 98 20.93 -5.19 -5.82
N GLY A 99 20.23 -6.24 -6.29
CA GLY A 99 20.61 -7.64 -6.12
C GLY A 99 20.27 -8.23 -4.75
N TYR A 100 19.45 -7.55 -3.94
CA TYR A 100 18.98 -8.04 -2.63
C TYR A 100 17.98 -9.19 -2.76
N PHE A 101 17.26 -9.22 -3.88
CA PHE A 101 16.47 -10.37 -4.28
C PHE A 101 16.96 -10.91 -5.62
N LYS A 102 17.14 -12.23 -5.66
CA LYS A 102 17.22 -13.00 -6.89
C LYS A 102 15.79 -13.40 -7.31
N GLN A 103 15.64 -13.72 -8.59
CA GLN A 103 14.38 -14.20 -9.14
C GLN A 103 14.51 -15.65 -9.58
N ILE A 104 13.62 -16.50 -9.08
CA ILE A 104 13.55 -17.91 -9.46
C ILE A 104 13.01 -18.00 -10.90
N ALA A 105 13.89 -18.34 -11.84
CA ALA A 105 13.51 -18.60 -13.23
C ALA A 105 12.85 -19.97 -13.36
N LYS A 106 11.78 -20.07 -14.15
CA LYS A 106 11.26 -21.38 -14.59
C LYS A 106 12.00 -21.85 -15.83
N ALA A 107 12.25 -23.15 -15.93
CA ALA A 107 12.83 -23.75 -17.13
C ALA A 107 11.97 -23.41 -18.35
N GLY A 108 12.59 -22.80 -19.38
CA GLY A 108 11.93 -22.38 -20.61
C GLY A 108 11.41 -20.93 -20.63
N GLU A 109 11.48 -20.17 -19.53
CA GLU A 109 11.17 -18.72 -19.56
C GLU A 109 12.29 -17.96 -20.28
N VAL A 110 11.92 -17.18 -21.31
CA VAL A 110 12.84 -16.27 -22.02
C VAL A 110 12.80 -14.91 -21.33
N GLY A 111 13.88 -14.53 -20.64
CA GLY A 111 13.95 -13.25 -19.94
C GLY A 111 14.31 -12.04 -20.83
N SER A 112 15.04 -12.25 -21.92
CA SER A 112 15.30 -11.26 -22.97
C SER A 112 15.54 -11.95 -24.32
N SER A 113 15.09 -11.34 -25.41
CA SER A 113 15.25 -11.87 -26.77
C SER A 113 16.70 -11.88 -27.26
N THR A 114 17.57 -11.05 -26.67
CA THR A 114 18.98 -10.89 -27.10
C THR A 114 20.00 -11.14 -25.98
N MET A 115 19.57 -11.15 -24.72
CA MET A 115 20.46 -11.31 -23.55
C MET A 115 20.02 -12.54 -22.73
N PRO A 116 20.55 -13.75 -23.01
CA PRO A 116 20.04 -15.00 -22.43
C PRO A 116 20.23 -15.13 -20.92
N HIS A 117 21.09 -14.31 -20.31
CA HIS A 117 21.33 -14.29 -18.86
C HIS A 117 20.37 -13.33 -18.10
N LYS A 118 19.58 -12.52 -18.79
CA LYS A 118 18.80 -11.45 -18.15
C LYS A 118 17.51 -11.98 -17.54
N ILE A 119 17.31 -11.76 -16.24
CA ILE A 119 16.06 -12.05 -15.53
C ILE A 119 15.48 -10.73 -15.03
N ASN A 120 14.40 -10.24 -15.66
CA ASN A 120 13.78 -8.95 -15.35
C ASN A 120 12.61 -9.11 -14.36
N PRO A 121 12.35 -8.13 -13.48
CA PRO A 121 11.21 -8.14 -12.55
C PRO A 121 9.86 -7.84 -13.23
N ILE A 122 9.57 -8.50 -14.36
CA ILE A 122 8.46 -8.17 -15.26
C ILE A 122 7.09 -8.22 -14.59
N ASN A 123 6.94 -9.01 -13.53
CA ASN A 123 5.69 -9.13 -12.80
C ASN A 123 5.36 -7.85 -12.01
N PHE A 124 6.37 -7.25 -11.38
CA PHE A 124 6.21 -5.97 -10.66
C PHE A 124 6.02 -4.83 -11.67
N GLU A 125 6.77 -4.81 -12.78
CA GLU A 125 6.62 -3.81 -13.85
C GLU A 125 5.23 -3.90 -14.52
N ASN A 126 4.71 -5.11 -14.75
CA ASN A 126 3.37 -5.31 -15.29
C ASN A 126 2.29 -4.83 -14.32
N SER A 127 2.47 -5.10 -13.02
CA SER A 127 1.57 -4.60 -11.99
C SER A 127 1.56 -3.07 -11.96
N GLU A 128 2.73 -2.44 -11.84
CA GLU A 128 2.89 -0.98 -11.81
C GLU A 128 2.16 -0.30 -12.99
N GLY A 129 2.37 -0.80 -14.21
CA GLY A 129 1.71 -0.27 -15.40
C GLY A 129 0.19 -0.40 -15.36
N ASN A 130 -0.33 -1.56 -14.93
CA ASN A 130 -1.77 -1.78 -14.80
C ASN A 130 -2.41 -0.94 -13.69
N LEU A 131 -1.72 -0.73 -12.55
CA LEU A 131 -2.21 0.12 -11.46
C LEU A 131 -2.35 1.58 -11.91
N SER A 132 -1.44 2.07 -12.75
CA SER A 132 -1.53 3.41 -13.35
C SER A 132 -2.78 3.56 -14.22
N VAL A 133 -3.03 2.60 -15.12
CA VAL A 133 -4.24 2.60 -15.98
C VAL A 133 -5.51 2.48 -15.13
N SER A 134 -5.51 1.58 -14.14
CA SER A 134 -6.62 1.39 -13.21
C SER A 134 -6.97 2.70 -12.51
N ASN A 135 -5.99 3.36 -11.88
CA ASN A 135 -6.21 4.59 -11.12
C ASN A 135 -6.73 5.73 -12.00
N GLY A 136 -6.19 5.91 -13.20
CA GLY A 136 -6.69 6.94 -14.13
C GLY A 136 -8.17 6.77 -14.45
N LEU A 137 -8.61 5.54 -14.71
CA LEU A 137 -10.01 5.23 -14.97
C LEU A 137 -10.87 5.37 -13.71
N LEU A 138 -10.47 4.76 -12.59
CA LEU A 138 -11.25 4.78 -11.35
C LEU A 138 -11.44 6.21 -10.83
N CYS A 139 -10.40 7.05 -10.84
CA CYS A 139 -10.52 8.48 -10.50
C CYS A 139 -11.51 9.21 -11.42
N THR A 140 -11.45 8.95 -12.73
CA THR A 140 -12.38 9.55 -13.69
C THR A 140 -13.82 9.18 -13.38
N LEU A 141 -14.09 7.90 -13.08
CA LEU A 141 -15.41 7.41 -12.70
C LEU A 141 -15.89 8.04 -11.38
N SER A 142 -15.03 8.08 -10.35
CA SER A 142 -15.33 8.66 -9.04
C SER A 142 -15.72 10.13 -9.10
N MET A 143 -15.06 10.91 -9.97
CA MET A 143 -15.34 12.34 -10.12
C MET A 143 -16.56 12.62 -10.99
N LYS A 144 -16.80 11.79 -12.02
CA LYS A 144 -17.85 12.06 -13.01
C LYS A 144 -19.23 11.56 -12.58
N LEU A 145 -19.30 10.38 -11.95
CA LEU A 145 -20.59 9.71 -11.70
C LEU A 145 -21.52 10.52 -10.78
N PRO A 146 -21.07 11.13 -9.68
CA PRO A 146 -21.94 11.87 -8.78
C PRO A 146 -22.51 13.19 -9.33
N ILE A 147 -22.10 13.61 -10.52
CA ILE A 147 -22.52 14.87 -11.13
C ILE A 147 -23.50 14.58 -12.27
N SER A 148 -24.74 15.03 -12.10
CA SER A 148 -25.81 14.90 -13.08
C SER A 148 -26.67 16.16 -13.07
N ARG A 149 -27.07 16.66 -14.26
CA ARG A 149 -27.87 17.89 -14.36
C ARG A 149 -29.30 17.68 -13.84
N LEU A 150 -29.76 18.55 -12.93
CA LEU A 150 -31.13 18.55 -12.39
C LEU A 150 -31.52 17.15 -11.86
N GLN A 151 -32.68 16.60 -12.27
CA GLN A 151 -33.14 15.28 -11.83
C GLN A 151 -32.38 14.11 -12.47
N ARG A 152 -31.74 14.34 -13.61
CA ARG A 152 -30.60 13.59 -14.18
C ARG A 152 -30.31 14.07 -15.60
N ASP A 153 -29.10 13.83 -16.06
CA ASP A 153 -28.80 13.57 -17.47
C ASP A 153 -28.39 12.10 -17.68
N LEU A 154 -28.23 11.66 -18.93
CA LEU A 154 -27.99 10.26 -19.28
C LEU A 154 -26.51 9.91 -19.51
N THR A 155 -25.60 10.82 -19.16
CA THR A 155 -24.16 10.62 -19.40
C THR A 155 -23.56 9.53 -18.51
N ASP A 156 -24.18 9.28 -17.35
CA ASP A 156 -23.80 8.20 -16.43
C ASP A 156 -24.03 6.81 -17.04
N SER A 157 -25.07 6.62 -17.86
CA SER A 157 -25.43 5.33 -18.47
C SER A 157 -24.29 4.69 -19.27
N THR A 158 -23.58 5.44 -20.11
CA THR A 158 -22.42 4.91 -20.85
C THR A 158 -21.20 4.74 -19.94
N VAL A 159 -21.05 5.60 -18.95
CA VAL A 159 -19.92 5.58 -18.02
C VAL A 159 -19.99 4.39 -17.06
N LEU A 160 -21.19 4.04 -16.56
CA LEU A 160 -21.42 2.87 -15.70
C LEU A 160 -21.11 1.53 -16.41
N ARG A 161 -21.05 1.49 -17.74
CA ARG A 161 -20.59 0.30 -18.49
C ARG A 161 -19.09 0.05 -18.33
N ASN A 162 -18.36 0.99 -17.75
CA ASN A 162 -16.92 0.92 -17.55
C ASN A 162 -16.51 0.64 -16.09
N LEU A 163 -17.46 0.37 -15.18
CA LEU A 163 -17.16 0.05 -13.77
C LEU A 163 -16.11 -1.07 -13.65
N GLY A 164 -16.23 -2.11 -14.49
CA GLY A 164 -15.33 -3.26 -14.48
C GLY A 164 -13.96 -3.02 -15.12
N VAL A 165 -13.76 -1.95 -15.89
CA VAL A 165 -12.51 -1.77 -16.67
C VAL A 165 -11.35 -1.40 -15.75
N GLY A 166 -11.53 -0.36 -14.92
CA GLY A 166 -10.51 0.03 -13.94
C GLY A 166 -10.23 -1.07 -12.92
N LEU A 167 -11.29 -1.73 -12.44
CA LEU A 167 -11.17 -2.88 -11.53
C LEU A 167 -10.48 -4.09 -12.18
N GLY A 168 -10.69 -4.31 -13.48
CA GLY A 168 -10.03 -5.37 -14.24
C GLY A 168 -8.52 -5.18 -14.29
N HIS A 169 -8.05 -3.95 -14.54
CA HIS A 169 -6.63 -3.61 -14.47
C HIS A 169 -6.06 -3.80 -13.05
N SER A 170 -6.79 -3.38 -12.01
CA SER A 170 -6.43 -3.68 -10.61
C SER A 170 -6.24 -5.18 -10.39
N LEU A 171 -7.18 -6.01 -10.84
CA LEU A 171 -7.10 -7.46 -10.65
C LEU A 171 -5.91 -8.09 -11.38
N LEU A 172 -5.60 -7.62 -12.59
CA LEU A 172 -4.41 -8.05 -13.34
C LEU A 172 -3.13 -7.69 -12.58
N ALA A 173 -3.05 -6.46 -12.08
CA ALA A 173 -1.93 -6.00 -11.28
C ALA A 173 -1.74 -6.86 -10.02
N TYR A 174 -2.80 -7.10 -9.26
CA TYR A 174 -2.74 -7.91 -8.03
C TYR A 174 -2.21 -9.32 -8.31
N LYS A 175 -2.68 -9.94 -9.41
CA LYS A 175 -2.18 -11.25 -9.85
C LYS A 175 -0.71 -11.19 -10.24
N ALA A 176 -0.28 -10.14 -10.93
CA ALA A 176 1.11 -9.95 -11.33
C ALA A 176 2.02 -9.75 -10.10
N THR A 177 1.69 -8.86 -9.16
CA THR A 177 2.45 -8.69 -7.90
C THR A 177 2.54 -10.00 -7.12
N MET A 178 1.42 -10.73 -6.96
CA MET A 178 1.43 -12.03 -6.28
C MET A 178 2.33 -13.06 -6.97
N GLN A 179 2.41 -13.04 -8.30
CA GLN A 179 3.34 -13.89 -9.04
C GLN A 179 4.80 -13.43 -8.86
N GLY A 180 5.05 -12.13 -8.84
CA GLY A 180 6.36 -11.55 -8.54
C GLY A 180 6.87 -11.98 -7.17
N ILE A 181 6.04 -11.83 -6.13
CA ILE A 181 6.38 -12.24 -4.76
C ILE A 181 6.79 -13.72 -4.69
N LYS A 182 6.07 -14.61 -5.38
CA LYS A 182 6.40 -16.05 -5.40
C LYS A 182 7.73 -16.39 -6.04
N LYS A 183 8.31 -15.48 -6.83
CA LYS A 183 9.60 -15.68 -7.50
C LYS A 183 10.77 -15.09 -6.72
N LEU A 184 10.54 -14.40 -5.60
CA LEU A 184 11.60 -13.76 -4.82
C LEU A 184 12.42 -14.78 -4.02
N GLU A 185 13.74 -14.63 -4.10
CA GLU A 185 14.70 -15.34 -3.26
C GLU A 185 15.66 -14.32 -2.63
N VAL A 186 15.73 -14.27 -1.30
CA VAL A 186 16.60 -13.31 -0.59
C VAL A 186 18.06 -13.65 -0.85
N ASN A 187 18.84 -12.67 -1.29
CA ASN A 187 20.28 -12.80 -1.48
C ASN A 187 21.04 -12.27 -0.25
N LYS A 188 21.12 -13.11 0.79
CA LYS A 188 21.76 -12.74 2.06
C LYS A 188 23.20 -12.27 1.88
N VAL A 189 23.98 -12.94 1.02
CA VAL A 189 25.39 -12.59 0.75
C VAL A 189 25.51 -11.14 0.28
N ARG A 190 24.67 -10.70 -0.65
CA ARG A 190 24.70 -9.32 -1.17
C ARG A 190 24.30 -8.29 -0.11
N LEU A 191 23.32 -8.63 0.74
CA LEU A 191 22.90 -7.79 1.86
C LEU A 191 24.04 -7.63 2.89
N ASP A 192 24.69 -8.75 3.25
CA ASP A 192 25.80 -8.77 4.19
C ASP A 192 27.01 -7.98 3.66
N GLU A 193 27.32 -8.10 2.35
CA GLU A 193 28.37 -7.33 1.69
C GLU A 193 28.13 -5.82 1.76
N ASP A 194 26.90 -5.36 1.49
CA ASP A 194 26.57 -3.93 1.58
C ASP A 194 26.63 -3.42 3.03
N LEU A 195 26.13 -4.20 3.99
CA LEU A 195 26.21 -3.85 5.41
C LEU A 195 27.65 -3.78 5.91
N GLU A 196 28.53 -4.69 5.49
CA GLU A 196 29.95 -4.65 5.88
C GLU A 196 30.71 -3.44 5.31
N GLN A 197 30.19 -2.82 4.24
CA GLN A 197 30.77 -1.63 3.63
C GLN A 197 30.19 -0.31 4.16
N THR A 198 29.14 -0.35 4.97
CA THR A 198 28.38 0.84 5.37
C THR A 198 28.47 1.10 6.89
N TRP A 199 29.69 1.29 7.41
CA TRP A 199 29.92 1.50 8.85
C TRP A 199 29.49 2.88 9.36
N GLU A 200 29.30 3.84 8.47
CA GLU A 200 28.81 5.20 8.76
C GLU A 200 27.42 5.22 9.41
N VAL A 201 26.59 4.19 9.22
CA VAL A 201 25.26 4.10 9.87
C VAL A 201 25.36 4.02 11.39
N LEU A 202 26.51 3.57 11.93
CA LEU A 202 26.75 3.51 13.37
C LEU A 202 27.03 4.90 13.97
N ALA A 203 27.15 5.96 13.17
CA ALA A 203 27.27 7.32 13.69
C ALA A 203 26.06 7.71 14.56
N GLU A 204 24.84 7.34 14.16
CA GLU A 204 23.62 7.65 14.90
C GLU A 204 23.58 7.05 16.32
N PRO A 205 23.79 5.73 16.54
CA PRO A 205 23.76 5.16 17.88
C PRO A 205 24.91 5.70 18.75
N ILE A 206 26.09 5.93 18.17
CA ILE A 206 27.22 6.53 18.89
C ILE A 206 26.84 7.94 19.37
N GLN A 207 26.31 8.79 18.49
CA GLN A 207 25.85 10.13 18.83
C GLN A 207 24.82 10.11 19.96
N THR A 208 23.90 9.16 19.89
CA THR A 208 22.81 9.02 20.86
C THR A 208 23.33 8.61 22.24
N VAL A 209 24.30 7.69 22.29
CA VAL A 209 24.98 7.31 23.54
C VAL A 209 25.80 8.48 24.10
N MET A 210 26.51 9.22 23.26
CA MET A 210 27.22 10.43 23.68
C MET A 210 26.28 11.46 24.31
N ARG A 211 25.10 11.69 23.72
CA ARG A 211 24.06 12.57 24.29
C ARG A 211 23.57 12.07 25.65
N ARG A 212 23.34 10.76 25.79
CA ARG A 212 22.91 10.14 27.06
C ARG A 212 23.90 10.40 28.19
N TYR A 213 25.20 10.39 27.91
CA TYR A 213 26.26 10.61 28.90
C TYR A 213 26.77 12.05 28.97
N GLY A 214 26.12 13.00 28.29
CA GLY A 214 26.44 14.43 28.40
C GLY A 214 27.75 14.83 27.73
N ILE A 215 28.27 14.05 26.77
CA ILE A 215 29.44 14.44 25.99
C ILE A 215 29.08 15.67 25.14
N PRO A 216 29.85 16.77 25.22
CA PRO A 216 29.56 17.98 24.45
C PRO A 216 29.76 17.75 22.95
N GLU A 217 28.92 18.45 22.17
CA GLU A 217 29.00 18.54 20.70
C GLU A 217 29.09 17.18 19.96
N PRO A 218 28.22 16.19 20.27
CA PRO A 218 28.36 14.84 19.76
C PRO A 218 28.20 14.74 18.24
N TYR A 219 27.33 15.57 17.67
CA TYR A 219 27.13 15.65 16.22
C TYR A 219 28.37 16.20 15.50
N GLU A 220 28.97 17.29 15.99
CA GLU A 220 30.15 17.88 15.34
C GLU A 220 31.37 16.95 15.44
N LYS A 221 31.57 16.28 16.59
CA LYS A 221 32.62 15.25 16.75
C LYS A 221 32.49 14.09 15.74
N LEU A 222 31.26 13.63 15.48
CA LEU A 222 31.01 12.58 14.48
C LEU A 222 31.14 13.11 13.05
N LYS A 223 30.71 14.35 12.80
CA LYS A 223 30.85 15.00 11.50
C LYS A 223 32.32 15.21 11.13
N GLU A 224 33.17 15.59 12.07
CA GLU A 224 34.62 15.69 11.85
C GLU A 224 35.23 14.34 11.45
N MET A 225 34.78 13.24 12.08
CA MET A 225 35.23 11.89 11.74
C MET A 225 34.73 11.40 10.36
N THR A 226 33.50 11.76 9.99
CA THR A 226 32.85 11.26 8.76
C THR A 226 33.07 12.14 7.52
N ARG A 227 33.52 13.39 7.68
CA ARG A 227 33.62 14.35 6.58
C ARG A 227 34.88 14.11 5.74
N GLY A 228 34.68 13.57 4.53
CA GLY A 228 35.74 13.43 3.52
C GLY A 228 36.68 12.24 3.74
N GLN A 229 36.36 11.35 4.69
CA GLN A 229 37.09 10.11 4.94
C GLN A 229 36.14 8.91 4.81
N ALA A 230 36.67 7.78 4.34
CA ALA A 230 35.93 6.53 4.34
C ALA A 230 35.76 6.05 5.79
N VAL A 231 34.51 5.86 6.22
CA VAL A 231 34.21 5.36 7.56
C VAL A 231 34.37 3.84 7.54
N THR A 232 35.42 3.36 8.20
CA THR A 232 35.72 1.94 8.33
C THR A 232 35.42 1.44 9.73
N LYS A 233 35.29 0.12 9.88
CA LYS A 233 35.26 -0.57 11.17
C LYS A 233 36.31 -0.07 12.15
N ASP A 234 37.56 0.02 11.70
CA ASP A 234 38.67 0.43 12.57
C ASP A 234 38.57 1.90 12.97
N SER A 235 38.11 2.78 12.06
CA SER A 235 37.89 4.20 12.38
C SER A 235 36.80 4.40 13.44
N ILE A 236 35.69 3.66 13.33
CA ILE A 236 34.59 3.68 14.30
C ILE A 236 35.06 3.18 15.66
N ARG A 237 35.81 2.08 15.70
CA ARG A 237 36.33 1.52 16.96
C ARG A 237 37.28 2.48 17.67
N LYS A 238 38.26 3.03 16.94
CA LYS A 238 39.18 4.05 17.48
C LYS A 238 38.44 5.27 18.00
N PHE A 239 37.40 5.71 17.31
CA PHE A 239 36.57 6.82 17.77
C PHE A 239 35.90 6.49 19.10
N ILE A 240 35.24 5.33 19.22
CA ILE A 240 34.57 4.87 20.45
C ILE A 240 35.56 4.73 21.62
N GLU A 241 36.77 4.21 21.36
CA GLU A 241 37.83 4.07 22.36
C GLU A 241 38.32 5.42 22.91
N GLY A 242 38.26 6.48 22.10
CA GLY A 242 38.63 7.84 22.49
C GLY A 242 37.52 8.62 23.21
N LEU A 243 36.32 8.06 23.37
CA LEU A 243 35.23 8.71 24.08
C LEU A 243 35.32 8.47 25.59
N ASP A 244 35.10 9.53 26.36
CA ASP A 244 34.92 9.46 27.82
C ASP A 244 33.52 8.90 28.16
N LEU A 245 33.39 7.58 28.05
CA LEU A 245 32.18 6.82 28.32
C LEU A 245 32.41 5.78 29.42
N PRO A 246 31.39 5.45 30.23
CA PRO A 246 31.43 4.29 31.10
C PRO A 246 31.75 2.99 30.33
N GLU A 247 32.48 2.07 30.98
CA GLU A 247 32.94 0.82 30.34
C GLU A 247 31.80 -0.01 29.74
N ASP A 248 30.63 -0.05 30.38
CA ASP A 248 29.46 -0.78 29.90
C ASP A 248 28.89 -0.18 28.60
N ALA A 249 28.84 1.15 28.52
CA ALA A 249 28.39 1.87 27.34
C ALA A 249 29.38 1.74 26.18
N GLN A 250 30.67 1.88 26.47
CA GLN A 250 31.74 1.71 25.49
C GLN A 250 31.77 0.28 24.94
N SER A 251 31.69 -0.73 25.82
CA SER A 251 31.63 -2.15 25.44
C SER A 251 30.41 -2.46 24.57
N SER A 252 29.26 -1.86 24.88
CA SER A 252 28.03 -2.02 24.09
C SER A 252 28.19 -1.44 22.68
N LEU A 253 28.76 -0.23 22.55
CA LEU A 253 29.04 0.38 21.24
C LEU A 253 30.07 -0.42 20.44
N LEU A 254 31.12 -0.96 21.07
CA LEU A 254 32.17 -1.76 20.40
C LEU A 254 31.69 -3.12 19.89
N LYS A 255 30.53 -3.60 20.34
CA LYS A 255 29.86 -4.81 19.85
C LYS A 255 28.91 -4.55 18.69
N LEU A 256 28.50 -3.30 18.45
CA LEU A 256 27.62 -2.96 17.35
C LEU A 256 28.32 -3.19 16.00
N THR A 257 27.55 -3.69 15.06
CA THR A 257 27.89 -3.78 13.65
C THR A 257 26.69 -3.27 12.85
N PRO A 258 26.86 -2.89 11.58
CA PRO A 258 25.71 -2.56 10.72
C PRO A 258 24.66 -3.69 10.69
N HIS A 259 25.09 -4.95 10.80
CA HIS A 259 24.22 -6.13 10.86
C HIS A 259 23.38 -6.24 12.14
N SER A 260 23.93 -5.82 13.28
CA SER A 260 23.23 -5.89 14.58
C SER A 260 22.49 -4.60 14.93
N TYR A 261 22.74 -3.51 14.21
CA TYR A 261 22.04 -2.23 14.39
C TYR A 261 20.70 -2.21 13.64
N THR A 262 19.80 -3.13 13.99
CA THR A 262 18.47 -3.25 13.39
C THR A 262 17.33 -2.88 14.36
N GLY A 263 17.66 -2.54 15.61
CA GLY A 263 16.69 -2.16 16.63
C GLY A 263 15.61 -3.23 16.82
N GLU A 264 14.34 -2.81 16.82
CA GLU A 264 13.18 -3.70 16.98
C GLU A 264 12.65 -4.27 15.65
N ALA A 265 13.41 -4.18 14.54
CA ALA A 265 12.90 -4.53 13.20
C ALA A 265 12.34 -5.96 13.11
N GLU A 266 13.06 -6.95 13.65
CA GLU A 266 12.63 -8.35 13.67
C GLU A 266 11.35 -8.53 14.51
N ASN A 267 11.33 -7.94 15.69
CA ASN A 267 10.22 -8.05 16.64
C ASN A 267 8.94 -7.40 16.06
N LEU A 268 9.05 -6.21 15.47
CA LEU A 268 7.93 -5.53 14.81
C LEU A 268 7.41 -6.32 13.59
N ALA A 269 8.32 -6.90 12.79
CA ALA A 269 7.94 -7.72 11.64
C ALA A 269 7.23 -9.01 12.06
N ALA A 270 7.72 -9.69 13.10
CA ALA A 270 7.10 -10.91 13.63
C ALA A 270 5.70 -10.65 14.21
N ASN A 271 5.49 -9.48 14.81
CA ASN A 271 4.23 -9.09 15.45
C ASN A 271 3.23 -8.38 14.54
N ILE A 272 3.47 -8.33 13.22
CA ILE A 272 2.58 -7.65 12.26
C ILE A 272 1.13 -8.16 12.32
N TRP A 273 0.93 -9.43 12.68
CA TRP A 273 -0.37 -10.09 12.82
C TRP A 273 -1.28 -9.46 13.88
N ASN A 274 -0.72 -8.68 14.81
CA ASN A 274 -1.50 -7.95 15.81
C ASN A 274 -2.17 -6.69 15.22
N VAL A 275 -1.73 -6.24 14.04
CA VAL A 275 -2.18 -5.00 13.40
C VAL A 275 -2.98 -5.28 12.12
N VAL A 276 -2.57 -6.30 11.35
CA VAL A 276 -3.23 -6.67 10.11
C VAL A 276 -4.47 -7.54 10.35
N ASP A 277 -5.55 -7.23 9.63
CA ASP A 277 -6.75 -8.04 9.60
C ASP A 277 -6.73 -8.97 8.38
N LEU A 278 -6.41 -10.24 8.62
CA LEU A 278 -6.53 -11.29 7.62
C LEU A 278 -7.87 -12.03 7.67
N LYS A 279 -8.68 -11.83 8.72
CA LYS A 279 -9.84 -12.66 9.02
C LYS A 279 -11.11 -12.14 8.33
N SER A 280 -11.29 -10.82 8.26
CA SER A 280 -12.46 -10.25 7.59
C SER A 280 -12.40 -10.41 6.07
N GLY A 281 -11.19 -10.56 5.52
CA GLY A 281 -10.95 -10.58 4.07
C GLY A 281 -11.43 -9.31 3.37
N PHE A 282 -11.63 -8.22 4.12
CA PHE A 282 -12.12 -6.93 3.62
C PHE A 282 -13.45 -7.02 2.87
N LYS A 283 -14.29 -8.01 3.22
CA LYS A 283 -15.57 -8.22 2.54
C LYS A 283 -16.51 -7.05 2.82
N ILE A 284 -17.01 -6.46 1.72
CA ILE A 284 -18.14 -5.54 1.75
C ILE A 284 -19.36 -6.35 2.22
N LYS A 285 -20.05 -5.84 3.24
CA LYS A 285 -21.25 -6.46 3.82
C LYS A 285 -22.51 -5.91 3.18
#